data_AF-A0A2D5MVZ5-F1
#
_entry.id   AF-A0A2D5MVZ5-F1
#
_cell.length_a   1.000
_cell.length_b   1.000
_cell.length_c   1.000
_cell.angle_alpha   90.00
_cell.angle_beta   90.00
_cell.angle_gamma   90.00
#
_symmetry.space_group_name_H-M   'P 1'
#
loop_
_entity.id
_entity.type
_entity.pdbx_description
1 polymer ?
#
loop_
_entity_poly.entity_id
_entity_poly.type
_entity_poly.pdbx_seq_one_letter_code
_entity_poly.pdbx_strand_id
1 'polypeptide(L)' 'MTPIEAIQIIEDAGGPTAWAETDCDGPEDYPAKYREAWQYLHDTGIAYQLQGWYGRVADQFVGEGIINP' A
#
# COMPACT_ATOMS: atom_id res chain seq x y z
N MET A 1 -10.59 -7.35 6.80
CA MET A 1 -10.46 -6.29 5.78
C MET A 1 -11.06 -6.81 4.49
N THR A 2 -11.90 -6.02 3.83
CA THR A 2 -12.46 -6.31 2.51
C THR A 2 -11.66 -5.59 1.41
N PRO A 3 -11.77 -6.00 0.13
CA PRO A 3 -11.07 -5.31 -0.96
C PRO A 3 -11.42 -3.82 -1.06
N ILE A 4 -12.69 -3.46 -0.87
CA ILE A 4 -13.17 -2.08 -0.95
C ILE A 4 -12.59 -1.24 0.20
N GLU A 5 -12.54 -1.80 1.42
CA GLU A 5 -11.92 -1.12 2.56
C GLU A 5 -10.42 -0.91 2.36
N ALA A 6 -9.70 -1.92 1.84
CA ALA A 6 -8.27 -1.82 1.59
C ALA A 6 -7.95 -0.72 0.57
N ILE A 7 -8.72 -0.68 -0.53
CA ILE A 7 -8.57 0.35 -1.56
C ILE A 7 -8.86 1.74 -0.97
N GLN A 8 -9.96 1.89 -0.22
CA GLN A 8 -10.32 3.17 0.39
C GLN A 8 -9.23 3.67 1.34
N ILE A 9 -8.64 2.80 2.16
CA ILE A 9 -7.54 3.16 3.07
C ILE A 9 -6.33 3.71 2.31
N ILE A 10 -6.00 3.10 1.16
CA ILE A 10 -4.85 3.50 0.34
C ILE A 10 -5.14 4.83 -0.39
N GLU A 11 -6.36 5.00 -0.88
CA GLU A 11 -6.78 6.23 -1.56
C GLU A 11 -6.90 7.41 -0.58
N ASP A 12 -7.45 7.19 0.62
CA ASP A 12 -7.54 8.21 1.69
C ASP A 12 -6.16 8.68 2.17
N ALA A 13 -5.15 7.80 2.08
CA ALA A 13 -3.76 8.15 2.39
C ALA A 13 -3.07 8.93 1.25
N GLY A 14 -3.79 9.28 0.18
CA GLY A 14 -3.29 10.07 -0.95
C GLY A 14 -2.58 9.25 -2.04
N GLY A 15 -2.80 7.93 -2.05
CA GLY A 15 -2.31 7.04 -3.10
C GLY A 15 -0.77 6.97 -3.19
N PRO A 16 -0.20 6.67 -4.39
CA PRO A 16 1.24 6.50 -4.56
C PRO A 16 1.99 7.85 -4.59
N THR A 17 1.27 8.94 -4.85
CA THR A 17 1.82 10.31 -4.91
C THR A 17 2.04 10.91 -3.54
N ALA A 18 1.27 10.52 -2.52
CA ALA A 18 1.52 10.95 -1.15
C ALA A 18 2.88 10.46 -0.62
N TRP A 19 3.33 9.27 -1.05
CA TRP A 19 4.67 8.76 -0.77
C TRP A 19 5.79 9.57 -1.44
N ALA A 20 5.48 10.30 -2.53
CA ALA A 20 6.45 11.12 -3.26
C ALA A 20 6.47 12.60 -2.85
N GLU A 21 5.35 13.13 -2.33
CA GLU A 21 5.17 14.59 -2.14
C GLU A 21 4.92 15.03 -0.69
N THR A 22 4.83 14.12 0.28
CA THR A 22 4.61 14.49 1.69
C THR A 22 5.84 14.12 2.52
N ASP A 23 6.38 15.11 3.24
CA ASP A 23 7.26 14.96 4.42
C ASP A 23 6.58 14.16 5.55
N CYS A 24 6.09 12.96 5.26
CA CYS A 24 5.63 12.02 6.27
C CYS A 24 6.80 11.07 6.52
N ASP A 25 7.48 11.34 7.63
CA ASP A 25 8.43 10.47 8.31
C ASP A 25 8.10 8.98 8.07
N GLY A 26 9.10 8.21 7.60
CA GLY A 26 8.93 6.91 6.95
C GLY A 26 8.35 5.79 7.83
N PRO A 27 8.86 4.54 7.75
CA PRO A 27 8.18 3.34 8.25
C PRO A 27 7.92 3.28 9.79
N GLU A 28 8.28 4.33 10.52
CA GLU A 28 8.09 4.50 11.96
C GLU A 28 6.66 4.94 12.31
N ASP A 29 6.01 5.78 11.49
CA ASP A 29 4.68 6.37 11.77
C ASP A 29 3.63 6.05 10.68
N TYR A 30 3.89 5.01 9.88
CA TYR A 30 2.93 4.51 8.90
C TYR A 30 1.70 3.96 9.64
N PRO A 31 0.46 4.42 9.33
CA PRO A 31 -0.72 3.87 9.99
C PRO A 31 -0.78 2.36 9.76
N ALA A 32 -0.82 1.55 10.82
CA ALA A 32 -0.85 0.09 10.75
C ALA A 32 -1.90 -0.43 9.75
N LYS A 33 -3.06 0.23 9.69
CA LYS A 33 -4.13 -0.03 8.71
C LYS A 33 -3.72 0.07 7.24
N TYR A 34 -2.79 0.97 6.89
CA TYR A 34 -2.31 1.13 5.52
C TYR A 34 -1.34 0.01 5.16
N ARG A 35 -0.41 -0.34 6.07
CA ARG A 35 0.45 -1.52 5.88
C ARG A 35 -0.40 -2.78 5.73
N GLU A 36 -1.41 -2.96 6.58
CA GLU A 36 -2.37 -4.07 6.50
C GLU A 36 -3.15 -4.07 5.18
N ALA A 37 -3.53 -2.89 4.67
CA ALA A 37 -4.19 -2.78 3.36
C ALA A 37 -3.29 -3.23 2.21
N TRP A 38 -2.03 -2.80 2.20
CA TRP A 38 -1.07 -3.24 1.19
C TRP A 38 -0.76 -4.73 1.30
N GLN A 39 -0.57 -5.24 2.51
CA GLN A 39 -0.39 -6.67 2.74
C GLN A 39 -1.59 -7.45 2.22
N TYR A 40 -2.81 -7.02 2.52
CA TYR A 40 -4.03 -7.67 2.05
C TYR A 40 -4.13 -7.67 0.52
N LEU A 41 -3.84 -6.55 -0.14
CA LEU A 41 -3.86 -6.48 -1.61
C LEU A 41 -2.78 -7.34 -2.25
N HIS A 42 -1.62 -7.46 -1.61
CA HIS A 42 -0.53 -8.35 -2.03
C HIS A 42 -0.93 -9.82 -1.89
N ASP A 43 -1.36 -10.23 -0.70
CA ASP A 43 -1.73 -11.61 -0.37
C ASP A 43 -2.87 -12.15 -1.24
N THR A 44 -3.81 -11.28 -1.60
CA THR A 44 -4.97 -11.62 -2.44
C THR A 44 -4.66 -11.52 -3.95
N GLY A 45 -3.50 -10.99 -4.32
CA GLY A 45 -3.12 -10.72 -5.70
C GLY A 45 -3.87 -9.54 -6.35
N ILE A 46 -4.76 -8.88 -5.61
CA ILE A 46 -5.58 -7.78 -6.13
C ILE A 46 -4.70 -6.58 -6.52
N ALA A 47 -3.60 -6.33 -5.81
CA ALA A 47 -2.63 -5.28 -6.16
C ALA A 47 -2.17 -5.36 -7.62
N TYR A 48 -2.01 -6.59 -8.13
CA TYR A 48 -1.53 -6.88 -9.47
C TYR A 48 -2.64 -6.90 -10.55
N GLN A 49 -3.90 -6.92 -10.12
CA GLN A 49 -5.07 -6.84 -11.00
C GLN A 49 -5.61 -5.42 -11.15
N LEU A 50 -5.29 -4.54 -10.20
CA LEU A 50 -5.65 -3.13 -10.23
C LEU A 50 -4.79 -2.35 -11.24
N GLN A 51 -5.10 -1.06 -11.42
CA GLN A 51 -4.36 -0.18 -12.33
C GLN A 51 -2.87 -0.24 -12.02
N GLY A 52 -2.02 -0.21 -13.06
CA GLY A 52 -0.64 -0.72 -13.00
C GLY A 52 0.31 -0.07 -11.98
N TRP A 53 -0.10 0.99 -11.27
CA TRP A 53 0.68 1.54 -10.16
C TRP A 53 0.55 0.72 -8.87
N TYR A 54 -0.58 0.06 -8.60
CA TYR A 54 -0.78 -0.74 -7.40
C TYR A 54 0.24 -1.88 -7.33
N GLY A 55 0.38 -2.67 -8.40
CA GLY A 55 1.35 -3.77 -8.44
C GLY A 55 2.80 -3.31 -8.27
N ARG A 56 3.19 -2.19 -8.89
CA ARG A 56 4.55 -1.64 -8.75
C ARG A 56 4.87 -1.21 -7.32
N VAL A 57 3.91 -0.60 -6.63
CA VAL A 57 4.09 -0.17 -5.24
C VAL A 57 4.10 -1.37 -4.29
N ALA A 58 3.25 -2.37 -4.50
CA ALA A 58 3.28 -3.61 -3.72
C ALA A 58 4.64 -4.31 -3.84
N ASP A 59 5.15 -4.49 -5.06
CA ASP A 59 6.49 -5.08 -5.29
C ASP A 59 7.60 -4.28 -4.63
N GLN A 60 7.51 -2.95 -4.68
CA GLN A 60 8.47 -2.08 -4.02
C GLN A 60 8.42 -2.22 -2.50
N PHE A 61 7.22 -2.27 -1.91
CA PHE A 61 7.05 -2.47 -0.46
C PHE A 61 7.55 -3.82 0.02
N VAL A 62 7.41 -4.86 -0.79
CA VAL A 62 8.05 -6.17 -0.55
C VAL A 62 9.57 -6.01 -0.58
N GLY A 63 10.12 -5.31 -1.58
CA GLY A 63 11.56 -5.07 -1.71
C GLY A 63 12.15 -4.23 -0.56
N GLU A 64 11.37 -3.31 0.00
CA GLU A 64 11.75 -2.46 1.14
C GLU A 64 11.48 -3.12 2.50
N GLY A 65 10.82 -4.28 2.55
CA GLY A 65 10.46 -4.98 3.78
C GLY A 65 9.34 -4.30 4.58
N ILE A 66 8.53 -3.46 3.94
CA ILE A 66 7.35 -2.82 4.53
C ILE A 66 6.20 -3.83 4.67
N ILE A 67 6.05 -4.71 3.69
CA ILE A 67 5.12 -5.85 3.68
C ILE A 67 5.88 -7.15 3.35
N ASN A 68 5.26 -8.29 3.64
CA ASN A 68 5.85 -9.61 3.38
C ASN A 68 5.70 -10.02 1.91
N PRO A 69 6.69 -10.76 1.36
CA PRO A 69 6.66 -11.31 0.00
C PRO A 69 5.61 -12.40 -0.21
#